data_AF-A0A257QU15-F1
#
_entry.id   AF-A0A257QU15-F1
#
_cell.length_a   1.000
_cell.length_b   1.000
_cell.length_c   1.000
_cell.angle_alpha   90.00
_cell.angle_beta   90.00
_cell.angle_gamma   90.00
#
_symmetry.space_group_name_H-M   'P 1'
#
loop_
_entity.id
_entity.type
_entity.pdbx_description
1 polymer ?
#
loop_
_entity_poly.entity_id
_entity_poly.type
_entity_poly.pdbx_seq_one_letter_code
_entity_poly.pdbx_strand_id
1 'polypeptide(L)'
;MSDEPDSPPQSIADWQSRAEAAERLLEDHKHATDLRIAAVELKAEAIRAGMIDLDGLKLIEPDDLKFIEPGNTATASEIIDRLRNSKPWLFSARSSSSGATAPKPEPPRARHARDMTHTEWRAAREALLRR
;
A
#
# COMPACT_ATOMS: atom_id res chain seq x y z
N MET A 1 -20.38 43.34 46.38
CA MET A 1 -21.39 42.34 45.99
C MET A 1 -21.64 42.57 44.52
N SER A 2 -21.01 41.77 43.68
CA SER A 2 -21.19 41.83 42.24
C SER A 2 -22.32 40.88 41.90
N ASP A 3 -23.39 41.40 41.29
CA ASP A 3 -24.47 40.60 40.72
C ASP A 3 -23.90 39.73 39.60
N GLU A 4 -23.92 38.42 39.84
CA GLU A 4 -23.68 37.39 38.83
C GLU A 4 -24.98 37.26 38.02
N PRO A 5 -24.98 37.45 36.68
CA PRO A 5 -26.21 37.34 35.91
C PRO A 5 -26.66 35.88 35.89
N ASP A 6 -27.77 35.64 36.59
CA ASP A 6 -28.57 34.43 36.61
C ASP A 6 -28.83 33.97 35.16
N SER A 7 -28.13 32.92 34.74
CA SER A 7 -28.32 32.34 33.42
C SER A 7 -29.69 31.66 33.39
N PRO A 8 -30.56 31.97 32.40
CA PRO A 8 -31.93 31.47 32.41
C PRO A 8 -31.96 29.94 32.38
N PRO A 9 -32.96 29.31 33.03
CA PRO A 9 -33.11 27.86 33.03
C PRO A 9 -33.31 27.37 31.59
N GLN A 10 -32.34 26.65 31.05
CA GLN A 10 -32.39 26.12 29.69
C GLN A 10 -33.57 25.16 29.58
N SER A 11 -34.49 25.45 28.66
CA SER A 11 -35.72 24.69 28.50
C SER A 11 -35.42 23.30 27.94
N ILE A 12 -36.30 22.32 28.21
CA ILE A 12 -36.17 20.97 27.64
C ILE A 12 -36.10 21.01 26.10
N ALA A 13 -36.81 21.96 25.48
CA ALA A 13 -36.77 22.18 24.04
C ALA A 13 -35.38 22.66 23.54
N ASP A 14 -34.68 23.49 24.32
CA ASP A 14 -33.31 23.91 24.00
C ASP A 14 -32.34 22.73 24.06
N TRP A 15 -32.51 21.83 25.04
CA TRP A 15 -31.71 20.62 25.15
C TRP A 15 -31.95 19.65 24.00
N GLN A 16 -33.21 19.46 23.59
CA GLN A 16 -33.56 18.62 22.45
C GLN A 16 -33.00 19.18 21.15
N SER A 17 -33.15 20.49 20.90
CA SER A 17 -32.59 21.14 19.72
C SER A 17 -31.07 21.04 19.65
N ARG A 18 -30.39 21.21 20.79
CA ARG A 18 -28.92 21.04 20.89
C ARG A 18 -28.50 19.58 20.67
N ALA A 19 -29.28 18.62 21.16
CA ALA A 19 -29.02 17.19 20.94
C ALA A 19 -29.16 16.82 19.46
N GLU A 20 -30.26 17.23 18.81
CA GLU A 20 -30.47 17.01 17.38
C GLU A 20 -29.37 17.66 16.51
N ALA A 21 -28.95 18.88 16.87
CA ALA A 21 -27.84 19.55 16.18
C ALA A 21 -26.52 18.80 16.35
N ALA A 22 -26.24 18.28 17.56
CA ALA A 22 -25.05 17.48 17.82
C ALA A 22 -25.07 16.14 17.07
N GLU A 23 -26.23 15.48 16.98
CA GLU A 23 -26.40 14.24 16.22
C GLU A 23 -26.16 14.44 14.74
N ARG A 24 -26.72 15.51 14.13
CA ARG A 24 -26.48 15.84 12.72
C ARG A 24 -25.00 16.11 12.45
N LEU A 25 -24.35 16.89 13.31
CA LEU A 25 -22.91 17.14 13.20
C LEU A 25 -22.10 15.84 13.29
N LEU A 26 -22.45 14.95 14.21
CA LEU A 26 -21.80 13.64 14.32
C LEU A 26 -21.97 12.80 13.05
N GLU A 27 -23.17 12.77 12.49
CA GLU A 27 -23.45 12.01 11.27
C GLU A 27 -22.69 12.56 10.06
N ASP A 28 -22.67 13.88 9.88
CA ASP A 28 -21.91 14.55 8.84
C ASP A 28 -20.39 14.26 8.99
N HIS A 29 -19.88 14.30 10.23
CA HIS A 29 -18.48 14.00 10.51
C HIS A 29 -18.12 12.53 10.27
N LYS A 30 -19.01 11.59 10.62
CA LYS A 30 -18.81 10.16 10.33
C LYS A 30 -18.74 9.93 8.83
N HIS A 31 -19.74 10.39 8.09
CA HIS A 31 -19.80 10.24 6.65
C HIS A 31 -18.57 10.84 5.94
N ALA A 32 -18.14 12.05 6.36
CA ALA A 32 -16.93 12.66 5.82
C ALA A 32 -15.64 11.88 6.15
N THR A 33 -15.60 11.22 7.30
CA THR A 33 -14.46 10.39 7.72
C THR A 33 -14.44 9.06 6.97
N ASP A 34 -15.59 8.42 6.80
CA ASP A 34 -15.72 7.14 6.09
C ASP A 34 -15.29 7.29 4.63
N LEU A 35 -15.70 8.36 3.95
CA LEU A 35 -15.25 8.67 2.59
C LEU A 35 -13.73 8.86 2.50
N ARG A 36 -13.11 9.48 3.52
CA ARG A 36 -11.66 9.67 3.55
C ARG A 36 -10.94 8.35 3.79
N ILE A 37 -11.45 7.50 4.68
CA ILE A 37 -10.89 6.18 4.95
C ILE A 37 -10.95 5.34 3.68
N ALA A 38 -12.11 5.26 3.04
CA ALA A 38 -12.29 4.52 1.78
C ALA A 38 -11.31 4.99 0.68
N ALA A 39 -11.15 6.31 0.52
CA ALA A 39 -10.19 6.85 -0.45
C ALA A 39 -8.73 6.51 -0.10
N VAL A 40 -8.36 6.52 1.19
CA VAL A 40 -7.02 6.16 1.65
C VAL A 40 -6.75 4.68 1.43
N GLU A 41 -7.70 3.80 1.76
CA GLU A 41 -7.60 2.36 1.55
C GLU A 41 -7.45 2.02 0.06
N LEU A 42 -8.28 2.63 -0.79
CA LEU A 42 -8.20 2.46 -2.23
C LEU A 42 -6.84 2.91 -2.79
N LYS A 43 -6.33 4.06 -2.31
CA LYS A 43 -4.99 4.54 -2.71
C LYS A 43 -3.88 3.61 -2.23
N ALA A 44 -3.97 3.11 -1.01
CA ALA A 44 -2.99 2.18 -0.46
C ALA A 44 -2.96 0.86 -1.26
N GLU A 45 -4.14 0.34 -1.62
CA GLU A 45 -4.27 -0.83 -2.50
C GLU A 45 -3.69 -0.56 -3.88
N ALA A 46 -4.00 0.57 -4.51
CA ALA A 46 -3.49 0.94 -5.83
C ALA A 46 -1.95 0.97 -5.87
N ILE A 47 -1.34 1.58 -4.85
CA ILE A 47 0.13 1.63 -4.71
C ILE A 47 0.69 0.21 -4.55
N ARG A 48 0.11 -0.60 -3.67
CA ARG A 48 0.55 -1.98 -3.46
C ARG A 48 0.37 -2.85 -4.70
N ALA A 49 -0.67 -2.58 -5.48
CA ALA A 49 -0.96 -3.23 -6.75
C ALA A 49 0.02 -2.85 -7.87
N GLY A 50 0.85 -1.84 -7.65
CA GLY A 50 1.84 -1.35 -8.61
C GLY A 50 1.24 -0.41 -9.65
N MET A 51 0.18 0.33 -9.31
CA MET A 51 -0.41 1.34 -10.21
C MET A 51 0.62 2.42 -10.53
N ILE A 52 0.83 2.67 -11.83
CA ILE A 52 1.79 3.65 -12.36
C ILE A 52 1.22 5.06 -12.21
N ASP A 53 -0.07 5.21 -12.52
CA ASP A 53 -0.77 6.48 -12.49
C ASP A 53 -1.96 6.44 -11.53
N LEU A 54 -1.80 7.10 -10.38
CA LEU A 54 -2.85 7.20 -9.35
C LEU A 54 -4.03 8.06 -9.81
N ASP A 55 -3.86 8.92 -10.83
CA ASP A 55 -5.00 9.64 -11.41
C ASP A 55 -5.98 8.69 -12.11
N GLY A 56 -5.56 7.47 -12.45
CA GLY A 56 -6.44 6.40 -12.94
C GLY A 56 -7.54 5.99 -11.96
N LEU A 57 -7.42 6.31 -10.67
CA LEU A 57 -8.48 6.09 -9.67
C LEU A 57 -9.74 6.92 -9.95
N LYS A 58 -9.61 8.05 -10.68
CA LYS A 58 -10.76 8.87 -11.12
C LYS A 58 -11.66 8.15 -12.13
N LEU A 59 -11.19 7.03 -12.68
CA LEU A 59 -11.93 6.21 -13.63
C LEU A 59 -12.79 5.13 -12.95
N ILE A 60 -12.77 5.06 -11.62
CA ILE A 60 -13.66 4.21 -10.83
C ILE A 60 -14.99 4.95 -10.67
N GLU A 61 -16.08 4.25 -10.90
CA GLU A 61 -17.41 4.83 -10.77
C GLU A 61 -17.69 5.19 -9.30
N PRO A 62 -18.34 6.33 -9.00
CA PRO A 62 -18.66 6.74 -7.64
C PRO A 62 -19.47 5.71 -6.85
N ASP A 63 -20.27 4.89 -7.54
CA ASP A 63 -21.04 3.82 -6.92
C ASP A 63 -20.15 2.67 -6.43
N ASP A 64 -19.03 2.37 -7.10
CA ASP A 64 -18.08 1.34 -6.68
C ASP A 64 -17.38 1.71 -5.35
N LEU A 65 -17.27 3.01 -5.03
CA LEU A 65 -16.69 3.51 -3.76
C LEU A 65 -17.61 3.30 -2.55
N LYS A 66 -18.93 3.23 -2.76
CA LYS A 66 -19.92 2.95 -1.69
C LYS A 66 -19.83 1.51 -1.17
N PHE A 67 -19.10 0.64 -1.87
CA PHE A 67 -18.91 -0.75 -1.44
C PHE A 67 -17.73 -0.94 -0.48
N ILE A 68 -16.94 0.11 -0.24
CA ILE A 68 -15.84 0.10 0.76
C ILE A 68 -16.36 0.48 2.17
N GLU A 69 -17.65 0.84 2.30
CA GLU A 69 -18.25 1.09 3.61
C GLU A 69 -18.25 -0.18 4.49
N PRO A 70 -18.06 -0.04 5.81
CA PRO A 70 -18.08 -1.16 6.75
C PRO A 70 -19.46 -1.82 6.75
N GLY A 71 -19.58 -2.94 6.03
CA GLY A 71 -20.84 -3.69 5.87
C GLY A 71 -21.15 -4.10 4.44
N ASN A 72 -20.38 -3.62 3.46
CA ASN A 72 -20.53 -3.99 2.05
C ASN A 72 -19.29 -4.77 1.56
N THR A 73 -19.50 -5.72 0.64
CA THR A 73 -18.57 -6.84 0.43
C THR A 73 -17.43 -6.57 -0.55
N ALA A 74 -17.46 -5.47 -1.33
CA ALA A 74 -16.39 -5.22 -2.29
C ALA A 74 -15.22 -4.50 -1.62
N THR A 75 -14.16 -5.26 -1.35
CA THR A 75 -12.94 -4.68 -0.78
C THR A 75 -12.20 -3.83 -1.82
N ALA A 76 -11.41 -2.85 -1.37
CA ALA A 76 -10.55 -2.05 -2.25
C ALA A 76 -9.72 -2.92 -3.22
N SER A 77 -9.31 -4.11 -2.78
CA SER A 77 -8.58 -5.08 -3.59
C SER A 77 -9.37 -5.58 -4.81
N GLU A 78 -10.66 -5.88 -4.65
CA GLU A 78 -11.52 -6.32 -5.75
C GLU A 78 -11.72 -5.21 -6.79
N ILE A 79 -11.87 -3.96 -6.33
CA ILE A 79 -11.99 -2.80 -7.22
C ILE A 79 -10.71 -2.63 -8.04
N ILE A 80 -9.55 -2.72 -7.38
CA ILE A 80 -8.25 -2.58 -8.03
C ILE A 80 -7.96 -3.76 -8.97
N ASP A 81 -8.36 -4.98 -8.64
CA ASP A 81 -8.22 -6.13 -9.53
C ASP A 81 -9.12 -6.03 -10.76
N ARG A 82 -10.37 -5.56 -10.61
CA ARG A 82 -11.26 -5.25 -11.74
C ARG A 82 -10.66 -4.14 -12.62
N LEU A 83 -10.08 -3.11 -12.02
CA LEU A 83 -9.42 -2.03 -12.73
C LEU A 83 -8.17 -2.54 -13.47
N ARG A 84 -7.39 -3.44 -12.85
CA ARG A 84 -6.24 -4.08 -13.46
C ARG A 84 -6.62 -4.92 -14.67
N ASN A 85 -7.74 -5.65 -14.60
CA ASN A 85 -8.22 -6.48 -15.70
C ASN A 85 -8.76 -5.64 -16.87
N SER A 86 -9.49 -4.56 -16.58
CA SER A 86 -10.09 -3.70 -17.60
C SER A 86 -9.08 -2.72 -18.21
N LYS A 87 -8.13 -2.22 -17.42
CA LYS A 87 -7.13 -1.22 -17.82
C LYS A 87 -5.72 -1.63 -17.34
N PRO A 88 -5.14 -2.71 -17.90
CA PRO A 88 -3.83 -3.21 -17.44
C PRO A 88 -2.71 -2.18 -17.56
N TRP A 89 -2.82 -1.27 -18.53
CA TRP A 89 -1.84 -0.21 -18.79
C TRP A 89 -1.70 0.82 -17.65
N LEU A 90 -2.63 0.85 -16.69
CA LEU A 90 -2.50 1.66 -15.47
C LEU A 90 -1.55 1.04 -14.44
N PHE A 91 -1.15 -0.22 -14.62
CA PHE A 91 -0.36 -0.96 -13.66
C PHE A 91 0.98 -1.36 -14.26
N SER A 92 2.01 -1.36 -13.42
CA SER A 92 3.29 -1.93 -13.76
C SER A 92 3.15 -3.44 -13.93
N ALA A 93 3.89 -3.99 -14.89
CA ALA A 93 4.01 -5.44 -15.03
C ALA A 93 4.50 -6.01 -13.70
N ARG A 94 3.80 -7.03 -13.18
CA ARG A 94 4.24 -7.74 -11.98
C ARG A 94 5.63 -8.29 -12.26
N SER A 95 6.64 -7.82 -11.54
CA SER A 95 8.01 -8.30 -11.74
C SER A 95 8.01 -9.82 -11.53
N SER A 96 8.29 -10.58 -12.59
CA SER A 96 8.40 -12.05 -12.52
C SER A 96 9.77 -12.50 -12.01
N SER A 97 10.55 -11.57 -11.44
CA SER A 97 11.86 -11.86 -10.86
C SER A 97 11.69 -12.82 -9.69
N SER A 98 11.72 -14.11 -10.00
CA SER A 98 11.97 -15.19 -9.06
C SER A 98 13.26 -14.84 -8.32
N GLY A 99 13.23 -14.89 -6.99
CA GLY A 99 14.45 -14.76 -6.18
C GLY A 99 15.46 -15.80 -6.67
N ALA A 100 16.49 -15.35 -7.39
CA ALA A 100 17.50 -16.25 -7.92
C ALA A 100 18.21 -16.89 -6.71
N THR A 101 18.06 -18.20 -6.55
CA THR A 101 18.85 -18.92 -5.57
C THR A 101 20.30 -18.88 -6.04
N ALA A 102 21.17 -18.24 -5.26
CA ALA A 102 22.59 -18.18 -5.59
C ALA A 102 23.13 -19.61 -5.77
N PRO A 103 23.91 -19.89 -6.83
CA PRO A 103 24.51 -21.20 -7.01
C PRO A 103 25.36 -21.54 -5.79
N LYS A 104 25.38 -22.82 -5.41
CA LYS A 104 26.22 -23.28 -4.29
C LYS A 104 27.69 -22.99 -4.62
N PRO A 105 28.49 -22.50 -3.65
CA PRO A 105 29.91 -22.27 -3.88
C PRO A 105 30.59 -23.59 -4.26
N GLU A 106 31.18 -23.64 -5.46
CA GLU A 106 31.96 -24.79 -5.91
C GLU A 106 33.35 -24.78 -5.24
N PRO A 107 33.87 -25.94 -4.80
CA PRO A 107 35.23 -26.01 -4.30
C PRO A 107 36.24 -25.65 -5.41
N PRO A 108 37.39 -25.05 -5.07
CA PRO A 108 38.39 -24.68 -6.07
C PRO A 108 38.89 -25.91 -6.82
N ARG A 109 38.54 -26.02 -8.11
CA ARG A 109 38.99 -27.08 -9.00
C ARG A 109 40.37 -26.76 -9.58
N ALA A 110 41.24 -27.76 -9.65
CA ALA A 110 42.50 -27.63 -10.37
C ALA A 110 42.22 -27.46 -11.87
N ARG A 111 42.62 -26.32 -12.44
CA ARG A 111 42.53 -26.05 -13.89
C ARG A 111 43.65 -26.79 -14.61
N HIS A 112 43.40 -27.23 -15.83
CA HIS A 112 44.44 -27.87 -16.64
C HIS A 112 45.49 -26.83 -17.05
N ALA A 113 46.77 -27.23 -17.14
CA ALA A 113 47.87 -26.32 -17.48
C ALA A 113 47.70 -25.63 -18.84
N ARG A 114 46.91 -26.23 -19.74
CA ARG A 114 46.57 -25.68 -21.06
C ARG A 114 45.53 -24.56 -21.00
N ASP A 115 44.78 -24.46 -19.91
CA ASP A 115 43.69 -23.51 -19.75
C ASP A 115 44.08 -22.30 -18.91
N MET A 116 45.37 -22.15 -18.56
CA MET A 116 45.89 -21.07 -17.75
C MET A 116 46.98 -20.31 -18.51
N THR A 117 47.03 -19.01 -18.27
CA THR A 117 48.12 -18.19 -18.78
C THR A 117 49.44 -18.57 -18.10
N HIS A 118 50.56 -18.25 -18.74
CA HIS A 118 51.87 -18.64 -18.23
C HIS A 118 52.20 -18.07 -16.83
N THR A 119 51.68 -16.88 -16.53
CA THR A 119 51.81 -16.23 -15.22
C THR A 119 51.00 -16.95 -14.14
N GLU A 120 49.76 -17.33 -14.45
CA GLU A 120 48.90 -18.11 -13.56
C GLU A 120 49.48 -19.51 -13.30
N TRP A 121 50.04 -20.15 -14.33
CA TRP A 121 50.70 -21.45 -14.17
C TRP A 121 51.91 -21.39 -13.24
N ARG A 122 52.75 -20.35 -13.37
CA ARG A 122 53.89 -20.17 -12.46
C ARG A 122 53.43 -19.97 -11.01
N ALA A 123 52.43 -19.12 -10.78
CA ALA A 123 51.90 -18.88 -9.44
C ALA A 123 51.28 -20.16 -8.83
N ALA A 124 50.51 -20.92 -9.62
CA ALA A 124 49.92 -22.18 -9.18
C ALA A 124 51.00 -23.24 -8.87
N ARG A 125 52.07 -23.30 -9.67
CA ARG A 125 53.21 -24.20 -9.44
C ARG A 125 54.00 -23.83 -8.19
N GLU A 126 54.26 -22.56 -7.95
CA GLU A 126 54.92 -22.09 -6.72
C GLU A 126 54.08 -22.41 -5.47
N ALA A 127 52.75 -22.24 -5.55
CA ALA A 127 51.85 -22.57 -4.45
C ALA A 127 51.85 -24.07 -4.09
N LEU A 128 52.01 -24.94 -5.09
CA LEU A 128 52.15 -26.40 -4.85
C LEU A 128 53.49 -26.77 -4.22
N LEU A 129 54.58 -26.06 -4.55
CA LEU A 129 55.91 -26.32 -4.02
C LEU A 129 56.15 -25.74 -2.61
N ARG A 130 55.34 -24.77 -2.19
CA ARG A 130 55.37 -24.19 -0.82
C ARG A 130 54.58 -24.99 0.21
N ARG A 131 53.91 -26.06 -0.21
CA ARG A 131 53.09 -26.93 0.64
C ARG A 131 53.88 -28.15 1.06
#